data_AF-A0A7W5QNL1-F1
#
_entry.id   AF-A0A7W5QNL1-F1
#
_cell.length_a   1.000
_cell.length_b   1.000
_cell.length_c   1.000
_cell.angle_alpha   90.00
_cell.angle_beta   90.00
_cell.angle_gamma   90.00
#
_symmetry.space_group_name_H-M   'P 1'
#
loop_
_entity.id
_entity.type
_entity.pdbx_description
1 polymer ?
#
loop_
_entity_poly.entity_id
_entity_poly.type
_entity_poly.pdbx_seq_one_letter_code
_entity_poly.pdbx_strand_id
1 'polypeptide(L)'
;MQWRHGRKLGAARNIGLRLNAYGSHVEMPINGVNGYRYLASGAFDWQASEKLSFKIDAEHHRRATDEPGGITLPAAINGLITLPAIPDPHNRYAPVNAPYRTWVTNALGRVDYSLGGTWSVRAEA
;
A
#
# COMPACT_ATOMS: atom_id res chain seq x y z
N MET A 1 11.74 3.60 10.82
CA MET A 1 12.51 4.66 10.13
C MET A 1 11.71 5.20 8.96
N GLN A 2 11.62 6.52 8.81
CA GLN A 2 10.83 7.18 7.75
C GLN A 2 11.61 8.34 7.16
N TRP A 3 11.57 8.48 5.83
CA TRP A 3 12.17 9.60 5.10
C TRP A 3 11.19 10.15 4.07
N ARG A 4 11.17 11.47 3.91
CA ARG A 4 10.37 12.19 2.93
C ARG A 4 11.19 13.36 2.39
N HIS A 5 11.30 13.46 1.08
CA HIS A 5 11.95 14.58 0.42
C HIS A 5 11.09 15.09 -0.73
N GLY A 6 11.02 16.40 -0.86
CA GLY A 6 10.27 17.06 -1.92
C GLY A 6 11.04 18.27 -2.44
N ARG A 7 11.12 18.41 -3.76
CA ARG A 7 11.80 19.55 -4.39
C ARG A 7 11.02 20.03 -5.60
N LYS A 8 10.99 21.36 -5.78
CA LYS A 8 10.58 21.99 -7.04
C LYS A 8 11.81 22.41 -7.84
N LEU A 9 11.79 22.16 -9.15
CA LEU A 9 12.87 22.39 -10.10
C LEU A 9 12.40 23.27 -11.27
N GLY A 10 13.35 23.82 -12.02
CA GLY A 10 13.12 24.74 -13.13
C GLY A 10 13.09 26.21 -12.69
N ALA A 11 13.45 27.12 -13.62
CA ALA A 11 13.43 28.56 -13.36
C ALA A 11 12.05 29.06 -12.91
N ALA A 12 10.98 28.46 -13.46
CA ALA A 12 9.59 28.74 -13.10
C ALA A 12 9.04 27.82 -11.98
N ARG A 13 9.87 26.95 -11.37
CA ARG A 13 9.44 25.94 -10.38
C ARG A 13 8.28 25.05 -10.85
N ASN A 14 8.23 24.77 -12.16
CA ASN A 14 7.17 24.06 -12.85
C ASN A 14 7.31 22.53 -12.80
N ILE A 15 8.40 22.02 -12.24
CA ILE A 15 8.62 20.58 -12.01
C ILE A 15 8.63 20.31 -10.50
N GLY A 16 7.88 19.32 -10.05
CA GLY A 16 7.84 18.82 -8.68
C GLY A 16 8.31 17.37 -8.62
N LEU A 17 9.12 17.04 -7.63
CA LEU A 17 9.55 15.68 -7.31
C LEU A 17 9.31 15.41 -5.83
N ARG A 18 8.76 14.25 -5.51
CA ARG A 18 8.60 13.75 -4.13
C ARG A 18 9.03 12.31 -4.05
N LEU A 19 9.78 11.98 -3.01
CA LEU A 19 10.16 10.62 -2.67
C LEU A 19 9.84 10.37 -1.20
N ASN A 20 9.29 9.20 -0.88
CA ASN A 20 9.09 8.78 0.51
C ASN A 20 9.55 7.33 0.67
N ALA A 21 10.15 7.03 1.81
CA ALA A 21 10.54 5.68 2.18
C ALA A 21 10.22 5.42 3.65
N TYR A 22 9.83 4.19 3.96
CA TYR A 22 9.50 3.74 5.30
C TYR A 22 9.96 2.30 5.50
N GLY A 23 10.47 2.02 6.70
CA GLY A 23 10.78 0.68 7.16
C GLY A 23 10.43 0.54 8.64
N SER A 24 9.80 -0.55 9.03
CA SER A 24 9.47 -0.83 10.43
C SER A 24 9.44 -2.31 10.74
N HIS A 25 9.81 -2.60 11.98
CA HIS A 25 9.43 -3.83 12.67
C HIS A 25 7.92 -3.80 12.97
N VAL A 26 7.26 -4.94 12.89
CA VAL A 26 5.83 -5.10 13.14
C VAL A 26 5.64 -6.27 14.09
N GLU A 27 5.09 -5.99 15.26
CA GLU A 27 4.62 -7.02 16.19
C GLU A 27 3.20 -7.43 15.80
N MET A 28 2.92 -8.73 15.88
CA MET A 28 1.56 -9.24 15.70
C MET A 28 0.94 -9.55 17.07
N PRO A 29 -0.40 -9.58 17.17
CA PRO A 29 -1.07 -10.02 18.39
C PRO A 29 -0.72 -11.47 18.80
N ILE A 30 -0.24 -12.29 17.86
CA ILE A 30 0.14 -13.68 18.08
C ILE A 30 1.54 -13.76 18.70
N ASN A 31 1.64 -14.47 19.82
CA ASN A 31 2.90 -14.61 20.55
C ASN A 31 4.01 -15.19 19.67
N GLY A 32 5.16 -14.53 19.68
CA GLY A 32 6.34 -14.94 18.92
C GLY A 32 6.22 -14.73 17.40
N VAL A 33 5.15 -14.10 16.90
CA VAL A 33 5.04 -13.68 15.50
C VAL A 33 5.39 -12.20 15.38
N ASN A 34 6.45 -11.92 14.64
CA ASN A 34 6.82 -10.56 14.26
C ASN A 34 7.17 -10.51 12.77
N GLY A 35 7.58 -9.34 12.31
CA GLY A 35 7.97 -9.19 10.91
C GLY A 35 8.39 -7.77 10.57
N TYR A 36 8.50 -7.53 9.27
CA TYR A 36 8.93 -6.25 8.74
C TYR A 36 8.00 -5.75 7.65
N ARG A 37 7.83 -4.43 7.61
CA ARG A 37 7.14 -3.72 6.54
C ARG A 37 8.05 -2.66 5.95
N TYR A 38 8.09 -2.60 4.62
CA TYR A 38 8.78 -1.59 3.85
C TYR A 38 7.83 -0.92 2.87
N LEU A 39 8.07 0.37 2.61
CA LEU A 39 7.38 1.14 1.58
C LEU A 39 8.37 2.09 0.94
N ALA A 40 8.33 2.18 -0.38
CA ALA A 40 9.00 3.20 -1.17
C ALA A 40 7.98 3.80 -2.14
N SER A 41 7.96 5.13 -2.25
CA SER A 41 7.07 5.83 -3.16
C SER A 41 7.77 7.02 -3.81
N GLY A 42 7.34 7.33 -5.03
CA GLY A 42 7.78 8.48 -5.80
C GLY A 42 6.59 9.18 -6.45
N ALA A 43 6.71 10.49 -6.63
CA ALA A 43 5.80 11.27 -7.45
C ALA A 43 6.55 12.33 -8.24
N PHE A 44 6.10 12.55 -9.46
CA PHE A 44 6.58 13.56 -10.39
C PHE A 44 5.40 14.39 -10.88
N ASP A 45 5.52 15.71 -10.76
CA ASP A 45 4.54 16.68 -11.26
C ASP A 45 5.23 17.60 -12.25
N TRP A 46 4.61 17.87 -13.39
CA TRP A 46 5.14 18.82 -14.37
C TRP A 46 4.05 19.69 -14.96
N GLN A 47 4.17 21.01 -14.78
CA GLN A 47 3.42 22.01 -15.50
C GLN A 47 4.15 22.34 -16.81
N ALA A 48 3.69 21.74 -17.91
CA ALA A 48 4.30 21.89 -19.23
C ALA A 48 3.96 23.23 -19.90
N SER A 49 2.76 23.74 -19.65
CA SER A 49 2.30 25.08 -20.06
C SER A 49 1.21 25.57 -19.11
N GLU A 50 0.66 26.77 -19.32
CA GLU A 50 -0.49 27.26 -18.53
C GLU A 50 -1.74 26.37 -18.67
N LYS A 51 -1.84 25.59 -19.75
CA LYS A 51 -3.01 24.75 -20.05
C LYS A 51 -2.78 23.26 -19.86
N LEU A 52 -1.54 22.79 -19.69
CA LEU A 52 -1.18 21.37 -19.71
C LEU A 52 -0.32 20.99 -18.52
N SER A 53 -0.74 19.95 -17.78
CA SER A 53 0.04 19.35 -16.70
C SER A 53 0.05 17.84 -16.72
N PHE A 54 1.16 17.26 -16.27
CA PHE A 54 1.40 15.84 -16.14
C PHE A 54 1.68 15.50 -14.67
N LYS A 55 1.17 14.35 -14.22
CA LYS A 55 1.43 13.79 -12.89
C LYS A 55 1.66 12.30 -13.02
N ILE A 56 2.65 11.79 -12.30
CA ILE A 56 2.93 10.36 -12.19
C ILE A 56 3.23 10.06 -10.74
N ASP A 57 2.60 9.03 -10.19
CA ASP A 57 2.95 8.45 -8.90
C ASP A 57 3.19 6.95 -9.02
N ALA A 58 4.10 6.46 -8.18
CA ALA A 58 4.40 5.04 -8.06
C ALA A 58 4.70 4.70 -6.61
N GLU A 59 4.19 3.57 -6.14
CA GLU A 59 4.41 3.06 -4.80
C GLU A 59 4.72 1.56 -4.86
N HIS A 60 5.70 1.14 -4.07
CA HIS A 60 6.00 -0.25 -3.80
C HIS A 60 5.93 -0.51 -2.30
N HIS A 61 5.10 -1.49 -1.92
CA HIS A 61 4.93 -1.95 -0.56
C HIS A 61 5.36 -3.40 -0.44
N ARG A 62 6.04 -3.75 0.65
CA ARG A 62 6.40 -5.12 0.99
C ARG A 62 6.15 -5.41 2.46
N ARG A 63 5.61 -6.57 2.76
CA ARG A 63 5.45 -7.11 4.13
C ARG A 63 5.98 -8.53 4.17
N ALA A 64 6.71 -8.85 5.23
CA ALA A 64 7.15 -10.21 5.54
C ALA A 64 6.87 -10.48 7.02
N THR A 65 6.12 -11.55 7.28
CA THR A 65 5.73 -12.03 8.61
C THR A 65 5.47 -13.54 8.49
N ASP A 66 4.90 -14.16 9.53
CA ASP A 66 4.44 -15.54 9.49
C ASP A 66 2.92 -15.59 9.42
N GLU A 67 2.38 -16.67 8.86
CA GLU A 67 0.94 -16.88 8.79
C GLU A 67 0.34 -17.01 10.20
N PRO A 68 -0.80 -16.37 10.46
CA PRO A 68 -1.53 -16.56 11.72
C PRO A 68 -2.18 -17.95 11.80
N GLY A 69 -2.47 -18.56 10.65
CA GLY A 69 -3.28 -19.78 10.51
C GLY A 69 -4.77 -19.45 10.32
N GLY A 70 -5.47 -20.30 9.57
CA GLY A 70 -6.91 -20.17 9.35
C GLY A 70 -7.71 -20.92 10.42
N ILE A 71 -8.83 -20.35 10.85
CA ILE A 71 -9.85 -21.03 11.65
C ILE A 71 -11.07 -21.22 10.77
N THR A 72 -11.58 -22.45 10.67
CA THR A 72 -12.81 -22.76 9.95
C THR A 72 -13.84 -23.32 10.91
N LEU A 73 -15.12 -23.05 10.62
CA LEU A 73 -16.21 -23.65 11.38
C LEU A 73 -16.33 -25.14 11.02
N PRO A 74 -16.73 -25.99 11.98
CA PRO A 74 -17.07 -27.37 11.68
C PRO A 74 -18.20 -27.45 10.63
N ALA A 75 -18.20 -28.52 9.84
CA ALA A 75 -19.31 -28.79 8.93
C ALA A 75 -20.62 -28.99 9.71
N ALA A 76 -21.73 -28.50 9.17
CA ALA A 76 -23.04 -28.75 9.74
C ALA A 76 -23.42 -30.22 9.56
N ILE A 77 -24.01 -30.82 10.60
CA ILE A 77 -24.54 -32.18 10.56
C ILE A 77 -26.06 -32.08 10.77
N ASN A 78 -26.83 -32.56 9.80
CA ASN A 78 -28.30 -32.48 9.79
C ASN A 78 -28.87 -31.06 9.98
N GLY A 79 -28.20 -30.06 9.41
CA GLY A 79 -28.63 -28.65 9.49
C GLY A 79 -28.31 -27.95 10.81
N LEU A 80 -27.63 -28.63 11.75
CA LEU A 80 -27.14 -28.04 12.99
C LEU A 80 -25.61 -27.84 12.90
N ILE A 81 -25.15 -26.67 13.35
CA ILE A 81 -23.73 -26.36 13.48
C ILE A 81 -23.35 -26.27 14.96
N THR A 82 -22.31 -26.99 15.35
CA THR A 82 -21.71 -26.82 16.67
C THR A 82 -20.83 -25.58 16.64
N LEU A 83 -21.11 -24.60 17.52
CA LEU A 83 -20.26 -23.43 17.67
C LEU A 83 -19.10 -23.78 18.61
N PRO A 84 -17.84 -23.85 18.12
CA PRO A 84 -16.70 -24.08 18.99
C PRO A 84 -16.43 -22.86 19.89
N ALA A 85 -15.66 -23.06 20.95
CA ALA A 85 -15.16 -21.94 21.76
C ALA A 85 -14.36 -20.97 20.89
N ILE A 86 -14.46 -19.66 21.19
CA ILE A 86 -13.71 -18.63 20.48
C ILE A 86 -12.20 -18.87 20.70
N PRO A 87 -11.41 -19.01 19.64
CA PRO A 87 -9.96 -19.21 19.76
C PRO A 87 -9.26 -17.97 20.34
N ASP A 88 -8.24 -18.19 21.17
CA ASP A 88 -7.43 -17.10 21.74
C ASP A 88 -6.61 -16.40 20.63
N PRO A 89 -6.75 -15.07 20.45
CA PRO A 89 -6.03 -14.33 19.41
C PRO A 89 -4.51 -14.27 19.61
N HIS A 90 -3.98 -14.67 20.77
CA HIS A 90 -2.55 -14.73 21.04
C HIS A 90 -1.89 -16.05 20.61
N ASN A 91 -2.70 -17.07 20.30
CA ASN A 91 -2.20 -18.37 19.87
C ASN A 91 -1.88 -18.41 18.37
N ARG A 92 -0.83 -19.15 18.02
CA ARG A 92 -0.47 -19.42 16.63
C ARG A 92 -1.18 -20.70 16.16
N TYR A 93 -1.96 -20.60 15.09
CA TYR A 93 -2.68 -21.73 14.49
C TYR A 93 -2.02 -22.26 13.20
N ALA A 94 -1.00 -21.56 12.70
CA ALA A 94 -0.13 -22.06 11.63
C ALA A 94 1.07 -22.85 12.17
N PRO A 95 1.68 -23.73 11.35
CA PRO A 95 2.98 -24.33 11.67
C PRO A 95 4.05 -23.27 11.99
N VAL A 96 5.04 -23.65 12.79
CA VAL A 96 6.25 -22.84 12.97
C VAL A 96 6.94 -22.70 11.61
N ASN A 97 7.43 -21.50 11.29
CA ASN A 97 8.07 -21.16 10.01
C ASN A 97 7.13 -21.26 8.80
N ALA A 98 5.88 -20.82 8.93
CA ALA A 98 4.96 -20.63 7.79
C ALA A 98 5.07 -19.17 7.28
N PRO A 99 5.90 -18.85 6.28
CA PRO A 99 6.17 -17.46 5.89
C PRO A 99 5.00 -16.85 5.12
N TYR A 100 4.55 -15.67 5.56
CA TYR A 100 3.63 -14.80 4.84
C TYR A 100 4.35 -13.59 4.26
N ARG A 101 4.59 -13.61 2.95
CA ARG A 101 5.29 -12.54 2.23
C ARG A 101 4.39 -11.96 1.15
N THR A 102 4.11 -10.67 1.27
CA THR A 102 3.30 -9.95 0.28
C THR A 102 4.04 -8.74 -0.23
N TRP A 103 3.74 -8.39 -1.47
CA TRP A 103 4.22 -7.16 -2.08
C TRP A 103 3.15 -6.65 -3.04
N VAL A 104 3.10 -5.33 -3.18
CA VAL A 104 2.20 -4.63 -4.10
C VAL A 104 2.99 -3.51 -4.74
N THR A 105 2.83 -3.35 -6.05
CA THR A 105 3.31 -2.19 -6.79
C THR A 105 2.12 -1.54 -7.47
N ASN A 106 1.91 -0.27 -7.21
CA ASN A 106 0.91 0.55 -7.88
C ASN A 106 1.60 1.71 -8.60
N ALA A 107 1.07 2.08 -9.75
CA ALA A 107 1.47 3.28 -10.47
C ALA A 107 0.22 3.92 -11.07
N LEU A 108 0.19 5.25 -11.07
CA LEU A 108 -0.89 6.04 -11.66
C LEU A 108 -0.27 7.21 -12.42
N GLY A 109 -0.67 7.35 -13.68
CA GLY A 109 -0.37 8.49 -14.53
C GLY A 109 -1.62 9.34 -14.70
N ARG A 110 -1.43 10.66 -14.80
CA ARG A 110 -2.50 11.61 -15.06
C ARG A 110 -2.05 12.76 -15.94
N VAL A 111 -2.94 13.15 -16.84
CA VAL A 111 -2.81 14.34 -17.69
C VAL A 111 -4.04 15.22 -17.52
N ASP A 112 -3.84 16.53 -17.34
CA ASP A 112 -4.90 17.53 -17.35
C ASP A 112 -4.63 18.55 -18.47
N TYR A 113 -5.66 18.85 -19.27
CA TYR A 113 -5.61 19.87 -20.32
C TYR A 113 -6.80 20.84 -20.25
N SER A 114 -6.53 22.15 -20.26
CA SER A 114 -7.55 23.20 -20.33
C SER A 114 -7.90 23.53 -21.79
N LEU A 115 -9.16 23.30 -22.17
CA LEU A 115 -9.67 23.58 -23.51
C LEU A 115 -9.95 25.09 -23.70
N GLY A 116 -10.34 25.79 -22.63
CA GLY A 116 -10.68 27.21 -22.61
C GLY A 116 -11.99 27.50 -21.85
N GLY A 117 -12.14 28.73 -21.36
CA GLY A 117 -13.26 29.09 -20.47
C GLY A 117 -13.25 28.24 -19.20
N THR A 118 -14.34 27.51 -18.96
CA THR A 118 -14.49 26.60 -17.81
C THR A 118 -14.32 25.11 -18.17
N TRP A 119 -13.91 24.79 -19.40
CA TRP A 119 -13.80 23.41 -19.89
C TRP A 119 -12.39 22.85 -19.78
N SER A 120 -12.29 21.60 -19.33
CA SER A 120 -11.04 20.84 -19.24
C SER A 120 -11.26 19.34 -19.49
N VAL A 121 -10.17 18.65 -19.82
CA VAL A 121 -10.11 17.20 -20.02
C VAL A 121 -9.08 16.62 -19.06
N ARG A 122 -9.42 15.47 -18.46
CA ARG A 122 -8.50 14.65 -17.65
C ARG A 122 -8.48 13.22 -18.15
N ALA A 123 -7.28 12.65 -18.21
CA ALA A 123 -7.07 11.23 -18.44
C ALA A 123 -6.19 10.65 -17.32
N GLU A 124 -6.52 9.45 -16.85
CA GLU A 124 -5.84 8.74 -15.76
C GLU A 124 -5.67 7.26 -16.17
N ALA A 125 -4.52 6.65 -15.82
CA ALA A 125 -4.21 5.24 -16.11
C ALA A 125 -3.23 4.65 -15.09
#